data_AF-A0AB37T333-F1
#
_entry.id   AF-A0AB37T333-F1
#
_cell.length_a   1.000
_cell.length_b   1.000
_cell.length_c   1.000
_cell.angle_alpha   90.00
_cell.angle_beta   90.00
_cell.angle_gamma   90.00
#
_symmetry.space_group_name_H-M   'P 1'
#
loop_
_entity.id
_entity.type
_entity.pdbx_description
1 polymer ?
#
loop_
_entity_poly.entity_id
_entity_poly.type
_entity_poly.pdbx_seq_one_letter_code
_entity_poly.pdbx_strand_id
1 'polypeptide(L)'
;MELLLRDLSATTAADGIAGHGAGRLPLLAHALRVSWHQRHGSTITVQGYQNTGGIQHAIATTADQVYVSLDESGRHVAQSLFLRLIRIGDGADDTRRRLTRGELTNASVDPWRTAAVVDAFTQARLLTQQQDTVEITHEALLQSWPQLRRWIDIDRDGRLTHQNLEESAAAWERDDHDPSLLYRGNRLEEAQAWTTTASPGILSPAARGFLTASIQGRHRATRLRTIIIAALTALAMVSSVAAVVAFQQQNEATHQRDLAVYNRVLAEADQLQISDSSLSAQLNLVAHKMRPNDKTFTRLVTAASSPLSTRVTGHTQPIQSVAFSPDGHTLATGSSDKSVRLWGMSDPAHPAPLGQPLTGHTQPIQSVAFSPDGHTLATGGLDASVRL
;
A
#
# COMPACT_ATOMS: atom_id res chain seq x y z
N MET A 1 -37.37 56.31 4.36
CA MET A 1 -37.32 55.44 3.16
C MET A 1 -35.94 54.80 3.01
N GLU A 2 -34.85 55.57 2.92
CA GLU A 2 -33.49 55.02 2.81
C GLU A 2 -33.10 54.04 3.92
N LEU A 3 -33.53 54.30 5.17
CA LEU A 3 -33.18 53.45 6.31
C LEU A 3 -33.84 52.05 6.24
N LEU A 4 -35.09 51.98 5.77
CA LEU A 4 -35.81 50.73 5.51
C LEU A 4 -35.17 49.94 4.36
N LEU A 5 -34.74 50.64 3.30
CA LEU A 5 -34.04 50.03 2.17
C LEU A 5 -32.67 49.50 2.59
N ARG A 6 -31.98 50.18 3.51
CA ARG A 6 -30.69 49.76 4.06
C ARG A 6 -30.83 48.51 4.94
N ASP A 7 -31.84 48.46 5.80
CA ASP A 7 -32.19 47.26 6.58
C ASP A 7 -32.50 46.06 5.67
N LEU A 8 -33.34 46.27 4.65
CA LEU A 8 -33.65 45.26 3.63
C LEU A 8 -32.45 44.83 2.78
N SER A 9 -31.44 45.69 2.63
CA SER A 9 -30.19 45.35 1.95
C SER A 9 -29.21 44.61 2.88
N ALA A 10 -29.17 44.94 4.17
CA ALA A 10 -28.35 44.27 5.16
C ALA A 10 -28.86 42.85 5.46
N THR A 11 -30.18 42.64 5.46
CA THR A 11 -30.75 41.29 5.60
C THR A 11 -30.44 40.42 4.39
N THR A 12 -30.27 41.01 3.20
CA THR A 12 -30.02 40.27 1.94
C THR A 12 -28.54 40.01 1.66
N ALA A 13 -27.62 40.77 2.26
CA ALA A 13 -26.18 40.51 2.15
C ALA A 13 -25.72 39.31 3.00
N ALA A 14 -26.50 38.93 4.02
CA ALA A 14 -26.29 37.70 4.79
C ALA A 14 -26.76 36.44 4.04
N ASP A 15 -27.80 36.55 3.20
CA ASP A 15 -28.50 35.42 2.57
C ASP A 15 -27.77 34.75 1.39
N GLY A 16 -26.62 35.25 0.91
CA GLY A 16 -25.73 34.58 -0.06
C GLY A 16 -26.31 34.15 -1.43
N ILE A 17 -27.62 34.26 -1.66
CA ILE A 17 -28.32 33.65 -2.79
C ILE A 17 -28.86 34.76 -3.71
N ALA A 18 -28.48 34.70 -4.98
CA ALA A 18 -28.94 35.55 -6.07
C ALA A 18 -30.44 35.32 -6.46
N GLY A 19 -31.31 35.07 -5.49
CA GLY A 19 -32.75 34.92 -5.64
C GLY A 19 -33.44 36.28 -5.58
N HIS A 20 -33.73 36.87 -6.74
CA HIS A 20 -34.30 38.20 -6.85
C HIS A 20 -35.71 38.32 -6.22
N GLY A 21 -35.86 39.21 -5.24
CA GLY A 21 -37.03 40.11 -5.11
C GLY A 21 -38.33 39.61 -4.46
N ALA A 22 -38.62 38.31 -4.39
CA ALA A 22 -39.98 37.84 -4.06
C ALA A 22 -40.43 38.05 -2.58
N GLY A 23 -39.50 38.14 -1.61
CA GLY A 23 -39.84 38.29 -0.19
C GLY A 23 -39.83 39.74 0.35
N ARG A 24 -39.32 40.70 -0.43
CA ARG A 24 -38.98 42.05 0.06
C ARG A 24 -40.19 42.95 0.33
N LEU A 25 -41.18 42.92 -0.56
CA LEU A 25 -42.39 43.73 -0.45
C LEU A 25 -43.30 43.27 0.71
N PRO A 26 -43.56 41.96 0.91
CA PRO A 26 -44.30 41.47 2.07
C PRO A 26 -43.66 41.86 3.41
N LEU A 27 -42.33 41.76 3.52
CA LEU A 27 -41.57 42.15 4.73
C LEU A 27 -41.72 43.64 5.07
N LEU A 28 -41.58 44.50 4.05
CA LEU A 28 -41.68 45.95 4.21
C LEU A 28 -43.10 46.37 4.59
N ALA A 29 -44.12 45.76 3.97
CA ALA A 29 -45.52 45.97 4.33
C ALA A 29 -45.84 45.52 5.76
N HIS A 30 -45.24 44.42 6.21
CA HIS A 30 -45.41 43.93 7.58
C HIS A 30 -44.78 44.89 8.61
N ALA A 31 -43.51 45.27 8.41
CA ALA A 31 -42.79 46.17 9.31
C ALA A 31 -43.47 47.56 9.43
N LEU A 32 -43.93 48.13 8.32
CA LEU A 32 -44.66 49.40 8.33
C LEU A 32 -45.96 49.29 9.13
N ARG A 33 -46.71 48.20 9.01
CA ARG A 33 -47.95 48.00 9.75
C ARG A 33 -47.71 47.87 11.26
N VAL A 34 -46.70 47.10 11.67
CA VAL A 34 -46.34 46.93 13.08
C VAL A 34 -45.91 48.28 13.68
N SER A 35 -45.08 49.03 12.95
CA SER A 35 -44.66 50.37 13.39
C SER A 35 -45.83 51.37 13.48
N TRP A 36 -46.85 51.22 12.63
CA TRP A 36 -48.08 52.02 12.70
C TRP A 36 -48.93 51.69 13.93
N HIS A 37 -49.02 50.42 14.33
CA HIS A 37 -49.75 50.01 15.53
C HIS A 37 -49.06 50.43 16.83
N GLN A 38 -47.73 50.57 16.84
CA GLN A 38 -46.95 50.98 18.01
C GLN A 38 -46.69 52.51 18.10
N ARG A 39 -47.37 53.32 17.29
CA ARG A 39 -47.12 54.77 17.26
C ARG A 39 -47.60 55.47 18.55
N HIS A 40 -46.82 56.44 19.01
CA HIS A 40 -47.28 57.45 19.99
C HIS A 40 -47.76 58.70 19.23
N GLY A 41 -49.06 58.99 19.30
CA GLY A 41 -49.65 60.16 18.62
C GLY A 41 -49.88 59.95 17.12
N SER A 42 -49.58 60.96 16.29
CA SER A 42 -49.86 60.96 14.84
C SER A 42 -48.64 60.65 13.94
N THR A 43 -47.45 60.52 14.50
CA THR A 43 -46.18 60.43 13.76
C THR A 43 -45.35 59.20 14.14
N ILE A 44 -44.93 58.43 13.13
CA ILE A 44 -43.89 57.40 13.28
C ILE A 44 -42.53 58.10 13.21
N THR A 45 -41.71 58.00 14.26
CA THR A 45 -40.35 58.55 14.26
C THR A 45 -39.34 57.47 13.84
N VAL A 46 -38.32 57.88 13.07
CA VAL A 46 -37.21 56.99 12.65
C VAL A 46 -36.46 56.43 13.87
N GLN A 47 -36.32 57.25 14.91
CA GLN A 47 -35.72 56.87 16.19
C GLN A 47 -36.58 55.85 16.95
N GLY A 48 -37.92 55.94 16.86
CA GLY A 48 -38.83 54.93 17.42
C GLY A 48 -38.74 53.59 16.69
N TYR A 49 -38.60 53.60 15.36
CA TYR A 49 -38.40 52.39 14.54
C TYR A 49 -37.05 51.70 14.78
N GLN A 50 -35.98 52.47 15.03
CA GLN A 50 -34.67 51.93 15.39
C GLN A 50 -34.63 51.38 16.82
N ASN A 51 -35.28 52.06 17.77
CA ASN A 51 -35.35 51.62 19.16
C ASN A 51 -36.17 50.33 19.33
N THR A 52 -37.08 50.03 18.39
CA THR A 52 -37.82 48.77 18.35
C THR A 52 -37.13 47.70 17.50
N GLY A 53 -35.87 47.87 17.09
CA GLY A 53 -35.07 46.80 16.46
C GLY A 53 -35.40 46.47 15.00
N GLY A 54 -36.06 47.37 14.27
CA GLY A 54 -36.28 47.26 12.82
C GLY A 54 -37.18 46.09 12.39
N ILE A 55 -37.03 45.65 11.13
CA ILE A 55 -37.88 44.61 10.51
C ILE A 55 -37.77 43.27 11.25
N GLN A 56 -36.55 42.89 11.64
CA GLN A 56 -36.29 41.62 12.30
C GLN A 56 -36.99 41.51 13.66
N HIS A 57 -36.92 42.56 14.48
CA HIS A 57 -37.59 42.58 15.78
C HIS A 57 -39.11 42.66 15.63
N ALA A 58 -39.65 43.45 14.68
CA ALA A 58 -41.09 43.53 14.45
C ALA A 58 -41.74 42.17 14.12
N ILE A 59 -41.06 41.35 13.31
CA ILE A 59 -41.51 39.99 12.97
C ILE A 59 -41.41 39.07 14.18
N ALA A 60 -40.31 39.13 14.92
CA ALA A 60 -40.11 38.33 16.13
C ALA A 60 -41.15 38.67 17.21
N THR A 61 -41.44 39.96 17.44
CA THR A 61 -42.48 40.40 18.39
C THR A 61 -43.86 39.90 17.96
N THR A 62 -44.19 39.98 16.67
CA THR A 62 -45.49 39.49 16.17
C THR A 62 -45.61 37.98 16.35
N ALA A 63 -44.55 37.23 16.04
CA ALA A 63 -44.53 35.78 16.25
C ALA A 63 -44.67 35.40 17.73
N ASP A 64 -44.00 36.12 18.62
CA ASP A 64 -44.07 35.88 20.06
C ASP A 64 -45.46 36.21 20.64
N GLN A 65 -46.09 37.31 20.19
CA GLN A 65 -47.46 37.66 20.58
C GLN A 65 -48.48 36.59 20.17
N VAL A 66 -48.41 36.10 18.93
CA VAL A 66 -49.28 35.02 18.45
C VAL A 66 -49.01 33.76 19.28
N TYR A 67 -47.75 33.39 19.46
CA TYR A 67 -47.37 32.18 20.20
C TYR A 67 -47.83 32.22 21.68
N VAL A 68 -47.71 33.36 22.36
CA VAL A 68 -48.16 33.55 23.74
C VAL A 68 -49.69 33.54 23.86
N SER A 69 -50.41 33.96 22.81
CA SER A 69 -51.88 33.94 22.79
C SER A 69 -52.48 32.53 22.66
N LEU A 70 -51.68 31.54 22.25
CA LEU A 70 -52.11 30.14 22.14
C LEU A 70 -52.16 29.46 23.52
N ASP A 71 -53.07 28.51 23.66
CA ASP A 71 -53.12 27.62 24.82
C ASP A 71 -51.93 26.62 24.84
N GLU A 72 -51.72 25.91 25.94
CA GLU A 72 -50.56 25.02 26.10
C GLU A 72 -50.46 23.95 25.01
N SER A 73 -51.58 23.34 24.66
CA SER A 73 -51.67 22.38 23.56
C SER A 73 -51.41 23.04 22.19
N GLY A 74 -51.93 24.24 21.95
CA GLY A 74 -51.69 25.01 20.73
C GLY A 74 -50.22 25.40 20.55
N ARG A 75 -49.49 25.69 21.65
CA ARG A 75 -48.04 25.95 21.62
C ARG A 75 -47.23 24.72 21.20
N HIS A 76 -47.57 23.54 21.70
CA HIS A 76 -46.94 22.29 21.26
C HIS A 76 -47.21 21.99 19.78
N VAL A 77 -48.43 22.25 19.30
CA VAL A 77 -48.79 22.10 17.88
C VAL A 77 -48.05 23.14 17.03
N ALA A 78 -47.89 24.37 17.50
CA ALA A 78 -47.11 25.40 16.81
C ALA A 78 -45.64 24.99 16.68
N GLN A 79 -45.03 24.48 17.76
CA GLN A 79 -43.66 23.98 17.71
C GLN A 79 -43.49 22.87 16.68
N SER A 80 -44.34 21.83 16.71
CA SER A 80 -44.24 20.71 15.76
C SER A 80 -44.52 21.15 14.31
N LEU A 81 -45.46 22.08 14.10
CA LEU A 81 -45.77 22.67 12.80
C LEU A 81 -44.56 23.41 12.20
N PHE A 82 -43.98 24.36 12.95
CA PHE A 82 -42.88 25.16 12.46
C PHE A 82 -41.64 24.32 12.17
N LEU A 83 -41.32 23.34 13.02
CA LEU A 83 -40.18 22.45 12.78
C LEU A 83 -40.33 21.59 11.51
N ARG A 84 -41.55 21.36 11.02
CA ARG A 84 -41.82 20.61 9.79
C ARG A 84 -41.81 21.49 8.54
N LEU A 85 -42.11 22.78 8.69
CA LEU A 85 -42.05 23.79 7.62
C LEU A 85 -40.63 24.31 7.37
N ILE A 86 -39.62 23.69 7.96
CA ILE A 86 -38.21 24.08 7.85
C ILE A 86 -37.40 22.92 7.30
N ARG A 87 -36.46 23.24 6.41
CA ARG A 87 -35.41 22.36 5.94
C ARG A 87 -34.10 22.84 6.58
N ILE A 88 -33.45 21.95 7.33
CA ILE A 88 -32.20 22.28 8.01
C ILE A 88 -31.07 22.26 6.98
N GLY A 89 -30.28 23.33 6.95
CA GLY A 89 -29.12 23.43 6.07
C GLY A 89 -27.91 22.69 6.65
N ASP A 90 -27.21 21.91 5.83
CA ASP A 90 -25.92 21.31 6.18
C ASP A 90 -24.80 22.36 5.98
N GLY A 91 -24.54 23.16 7.02
CA GLY A 91 -23.58 24.27 6.97
C GLY A 91 -24.05 25.51 6.18
N ALA A 92 -25.24 25.47 5.60
CA ALA A 92 -25.95 26.58 4.97
C ALA A 92 -27.08 27.10 5.87
N ASP A 93 -27.64 28.27 5.54
CA ASP A 93 -28.80 28.82 6.26
C ASP A 93 -30.01 27.88 6.15
N ASP A 94 -30.77 27.78 7.24
CA ASP A 94 -32.00 27.00 7.27
C ASP A 94 -33.03 27.66 6.34
N THR A 95 -33.75 26.84 5.57
CA THR A 95 -34.66 27.33 4.54
C THR A 95 -36.09 26.89 4.81
N ARG A 96 -37.05 27.63 4.29
CA ARG A 96 -38.47 27.25 4.39
C ARG A 96 -38.82 26.06 3.48
N ARG A 97 -39.63 25.15 4.01
CA ARG A 97 -40.21 24.00 3.29
C ARG A 97 -41.71 24.25 3.04
N ARG A 98 -42.18 23.83 1.87
CA ARG A 98 -43.61 23.79 1.53
C ARG A 98 -44.20 22.44 1.95
N LEU A 99 -45.29 22.46 2.71
CA LEU A 99 -46.07 21.26 3.02
C LEU A 99 -47.49 21.38 2.46
N THR A 100 -48.06 20.24 2.09
CA THR A 100 -49.48 20.15 1.74
C THR A 100 -50.35 20.11 3.00
N ARG A 101 -51.61 20.55 2.90
CA ARG A 101 -52.55 20.53 4.03
C ARG A 101 -52.82 19.10 4.50
N GLY A 102 -52.87 18.14 3.57
CA GLY A 102 -53.01 16.72 3.84
C GLY A 102 -51.87 16.15 4.70
N GLU A 103 -50.61 16.50 4.40
CA GLU A 103 -49.44 16.09 5.21
C GLU A 103 -49.45 16.68 6.62
N LEU A 104 -49.98 17.90 6.77
CA LEU A 104 -50.13 18.56 8.07
C LEU A 104 -51.22 17.92 8.93
N THR A 105 -52.38 17.60 8.34
CA THR A 105 -53.47 16.93 9.06
C THR A 105 -53.15 15.48 9.41
N ASN A 106 -52.53 14.72 8.50
CA ASN A 106 -52.27 13.29 8.70
C ASN A 106 -51.24 13.00 9.79
N ALA A 107 -50.37 13.96 10.06
CA ALA A 107 -49.32 13.81 11.06
C ALA A 107 -49.54 14.68 12.30
N SER A 108 -50.71 15.30 12.41
CA SER A 108 -51.14 15.94 13.65
C SER A 108 -51.95 14.97 14.50
N VAL A 109 -51.75 15.06 15.81
CA VAL A 109 -52.58 14.38 16.81
C VAL A 109 -53.98 15.03 16.90
N ASP A 110 -54.07 16.33 16.57
CA ASP A 110 -55.33 17.09 16.55
C ASP A 110 -55.40 17.99 15.30
N PRO A 111 -56.07 17.51 14.23
CA PRO A 111 -56.20 18.25 12.97
C PRO A 111 -56.89 19.61 13.12
N TRP A 112 -57.90 19.72 14.01
CA TRP A 112 -58.66 20.96 14.19
C TRP A 112 -57.82 22.03 14.88
N ARG A 113 -57.04 21.66 15.90
CA ARG A 113 -56.07 22.58 16.52
C ARG A 113 -54.97 22.99 15.55
N THR A 114 -54.52 22.07 14.70
CA THR A 114 -53.50 22.39 13.69
C THR A 114 -54.02 23.42 12.70
N ALA A 115 -55.27 23.27 12.25
CA ALA A 115 -55.93 24.27 11.42
C ALA A 115 -56.05 25.62 12.14
N ALA A 116 -56.48 25.63 13.41
CA ALA A 116 -56.59 26.87 14.19
C ALA A 116 -55.24 27.60 14.39
N VAL A 117 -54.16 26.85 14.63
CA VAL A 117 -52.80 27.40 14.73
C VAL A 117 -52.35 27.96 13.38
N VAL A 118 -52.55 27.22 12.29
CA VAL A 118 -52.25 27.70 10.93
C VAL A 118 -53.01 28.99 10.63
N ASP A 119 -54.30 29.05 10.97
CA ASP A 119 -55.14 30.24 10.76
C ASP A 119 -54.65 31.44 11.57
N ALA A 120 -54.29 31.24 12.85
CA ALA A 120 -53.76 32.31 13.70
C ALA A 120 -52.45 32.90 13.16
N PHE A 121 -51.50 32.06 12.75
CA PHE A 121 -50.24 32.52 12.15
C PHE A 121 -50.43 33.09 10.74
N THR A 122 -51.45 32.64 10.00
CA THR A 122 -51.81 33.21 8.68
C THR A 122 -52.44 34.60 8.82
N GLN A 123 -53.32 34.80 9.81
CA GLN A 123 -53.88 36.12 10.13
C GLN A 123 -52.79 37.13 10.54
N ALA A 124 -51.76 36.65 11.25
CA ALA A 124 -50.57 37.44 11.58
C ALA A 124 -49.60 37.64 10.40
N ARG A 125 -49.88 37.04 9.23
CA ARG A 125 -49.05 37.04 8.01
C ARG A 125 -47.68 36.38 8.18
N LEU A 126 -47.53 35.49 9.14
CA LEU A 126 -46.29 34.73 9.37
C LEU A 126 -46.26 33.42 8.56
N LEU A 127 -47.46 32.87 8.29
CA LEU A 127 -47.66 31.79 7.33
C LEU A 127 -48.45 32.30 6.13
N THR A 128 -48.18 31.70 4.97
CA THR A 128 -48.95 31.90 3.75
C THR A 128 -49.64 30.61 3.39
N GLN A 129 -50.93 30.70 3.05
CA GLN A 129 -51.70 29.55 2.59
C GLN A 129 -52.11 29.76 1.14
N GLN A 130 -51.66 28.88 0.24
CA GLN A 130 -51.94 28.96 -1.19
C GLN A 130 -52.51 27.63 -1.70
N GLN A 131 -53.76 27.65 -2.18
CA GLN A 131 -54.55 26.48 -2.63
C GLN A 131 -54.58 25.34 -1.58
N ASP A 132 -53.57 24.47 -1.59
CA ASP A 132 -53.41 23.33 -0.68
C ASP A 132 -52.04 23.30 0.04
N THR A 133 -51.25 24.35 -0.08
CA THR A 133 -49.91 24.43 0.52
C THR A 133 -49.85 25.48 1.64
N VAL A 134 -49.05 25.17 2.66
CA VAL A 134 -48.71 26.08 3.75
C VAL A 134 -47.19 26.28 3.74
N GLU A 135 -46.75 27.53 3.79
CA GLU A 135 -45.33 27.90 3.87
C GLU A 135 -45.10 29.10 4.80
N ILE A 136 -43.87 29.26 5.28
CA ILE A 136 -43.46 30.45 6.03
C ILE A 136 -43.36 31.64 5.07
N THR A 137 -44.06 32.74 5.39
CA THR A 137 -44.13 33.93 4.54
C THR A 137 -42.76 34.61 4.38
N HIS A 138 -41.94 34.57 5.45
CA HIS A 138 -40.69 35.32 5.54
C HIS A 138 -39.54 34.42 6.03
N GLU A 139 -38.51 34.25 5.20
CA GLU A 139 -37.26 33.56 5.58
C GLU A 139 -36.62 34.20 6.84
N ALA A 140 -36.73 35.52 6.96
CA ALA A 140 -36.23 36.29 8.10
C ALA A 140 -36.79 35.83 9.46
N LEU A 141 -37.95 35.14 9.48
CA LEU A 141 -38.52 34.57 10.70
C LEU A 141 -37.60 33.49 11.30
N LEU A 142 -36.92 32.71 10.46
CA LEU A 142 -35.99 31.65 10.86
C LEU A 142 -34.81 32.22 11.65
N GLN A 143 -34.31 33.39 11.23
CA GLN A 143 -33.18 34.06 11.87
C GLN A 143 -33.60 34.96 13.04
N SER A 144 -34.76 35.63 12.96
CA SER A 144 -35.13 36.67 13.92
C SER A 144 -35.91 36.16 15.13
N TRP A 145 -36.67 35.06 15.02
CA TRP A 145 -37.49 34.55 16.12
C TRP A 145 -36.68 33.66 17.09
N PRO A 146 -36.41 34.10 18.34
CA PRO A 146 -35.52 33.36 19.24
C PRO A 146 -36.06 31.99 19.68
N GLN A 147 -37.38 31.85 19.84
CA GLN A 147 -37.99 30.57 20.23
C GLN A 147 -37.83 29.54 19.11
N LEU A 148 -38.03 29.94 17.85
CA LEU A 148 -37.87 29.05 16.72
C LEU A 148 -36.42 28.56 16.58
N ARG A 149 -35.45 29.46 16.71
CA ARG A 149 -34.02 29.07 16.73
C ARG A 149 -33.73 28.08 17.84
N ARG A 150 -34.20 28.35 19.07
CA ARG A 150 -34.05 27.40 20.18
C ARG A 150 -34.65 26.04 19.84
N TRP A 151 -35.84 26.01 19.22
CA TRP A 151 -36.43 24.74 18.80
C TRP A 151 -35.61 24.02 17.75
N ILE A 152 -34.98 24.73 16.81
CA ILE A 152 -34.09 24.16 15.80
C ILE A 152 -32.80 23.63 16.45
N ASP A 153 -32.21 24.40 17.37
CA ASP A 153 -30.92 24.08 17.99
C ASP A 153 -30.97 22.88 18.94
N ILE A 154 -32.12 22.62 19.58
CA ILE A 154 -32.29 21.51 20.55
C ILE A 154 -31.91 20.14 19.98
N ASP A 155 -32.19 19.91 18.69
CA ASP A 155 -31.91 18.63 18.02
C ASP A 155 -31.60 18.88 16.53
N ARG A 156 -30.66 19.77 16.27
CA ARG A 156 -30.30 20.15 14.90
C ARG A 156 -29.66 18.97 14.16
N ASP A 157 -28.66 18.38 14.80
CA ASP A 157 -27.86 17.29 14.22
C ASP A 157 -28.70 16.03 13.98
N GLY A 158 -29.59 15.71 14.92
CA GLY A 158 -30.49 14.56 14.79
C GLY A 158 -31.48 14.73 13.64
N ARG A 159 -32.07 15.93 13.49
CA ARG A 159 -32.96 16.21 12.37
C ARG A 159 -32.25 16.27 11.02
N LEU A 160 -31.04 16.82 10.98
CA LEU A 160 -30.23 16.81 9.76
C LEU A 160 -29.91 15.36 9.35
N THR A 161 -29.55 14.52 10.32
CA THR A 161 -29.30 13.08 10.09
C THR A 161 -30.55 12.38 9.58
N HIS A 162 -31.71 12.64 10.18
CA HIS A 162 -33.00 12.10 9.73
C HIS A 162 -33.32 12.55 8.29
N GLN A 163 -33.23 13.85 8.02
CA GLN A 163 -33.53 14.42 6.72
C GLN A 163 -32.63 13.83 5.63
N ASN A 164 -31.31 13.80 5.87
CA ASN A 164 -30.35 13.24 4.92
C ASN A 164 -30.59 11.74 4.67
N LEU A 165 -30.96 10.99 5.71
CA LEU A 165 -31.26 9.57 5.61
C LEU A 165 -32.53 9.32 4.78
N GLU A 166 -33.60 10.10 4.98
CA GLU A 166 -34.84 10.01 4.19
C GLU A 166 -34.60 10.41 2.73
N GLU A 167 -33.86 11.51 2.49
CA GLU A 167 -33.51 11.95 1.13
C GLU A 167 -32.67 10.90 0.39
N SER A 168 -31.68 10.31 1.08
CA SER A 168 -30.82 9.26 0.51
C SER A 168 -31.59 7.97 0.26
N ALA A 169 -32.50 7.59 1.17
CA ALA A 169 -33.35 6.43 0.99
C ALA A 169 -34.31 6.59 -0.18
N ALA A 170 -34.91 7.77 -0.34
CA ALA A 170 -35.76 8.08 -1.48
C ALA A 170 -34.96 8.09 -2.80
N ALA A 171 -33.69 8.52 -2.78
CA ALA A 171 -32.81 8.42 -3.95
C ALA A 171 -32.48 6.97 -4.30
N TRP A 172 -32.14 6.17 -3.30
CA TRP A 172 -31.85 4.75 -3.47
C TRP A 172 -33.04 3.96 -4.02
N GLU A 173 -34.25 4.25 -3.54
CA GLU A 173 -35.47 3.60 -4.04
C GLU A 173 -35.82 4.03 -5.47
N ARG A 174 -35.58 5.30 -5.82
CA ARG A 174 -35.75 5.80 -7.20
C ARG A 174 -34.76 5.15 -8.18
N ASP A 175 -33.53 4.89 -7.75
CA ASP A 175 -32.46 4.35 -8.59
C ASP A 175 -32.36 2.81 -8.49
N ASP A 176 -33.50 2.13 -8.35
CA ASP A 176 -33.64 0.67 -8.28
C ASP A 176 -32.65 -0.02 -7.30
N HIS A 177 -32.52 0.58 -6.12
CA HIS A 177 -31.71 0.06 -5.03
C HIS A 177 -30.20 -0.03 -5.33
N ASP A 178 -29.64 0.89 -6.13
CA ASP A 178 -28.20 0.93 -6.45
C ASP A 178 -27.29 0.85 -5.19
N PRO A 179 -26.42 -0.19 -5.07
CA PRO A 179 -25.47 -0.33 -3.96
C PRO A 179 -24.46 0.83 -3.80
N SER A 180 -24.28 1.66 -4.83
CA SER A 180 -23.38 2.80 -4.82
C SER A 180 -23.85 3.93 -3.87
N LEU A 181 -25.17 4.05 -3.69
CA LEU A 181 -25.82 5.08 -2.88
C LEU A 181 -25.87 4.73 -1.39
N LEU A 182 -25.60 3.47 -1.03
CA LEU A 182 -25.62 2.99 0.34
C LEU A 182 -24.58 3.73 1.20
N TYR A 183 -24.95 4.03 2.44
CA TYR A 183 -24.04 4.69 3.38
C TYR A 183 -22.83 3.82 3.72
N ARG A 184 -21.66 4.46 3.82
CA ARG A 184 -20.37 3.82 4.13
C ARG A 184 -19.57 4.71 5.08
N GLY A 185 -18.71 4.09 5.89
CA GLY A 185 -17.83 4.79 6.82
C GLY A 185 -18.61 5.65 7.82
N ASN A 186 -18.17 6.89 8.01
CA ASN A 186 -18.69 7.80 9.02
C ASN A 186 -20.22 8.04 8.88
N ARG A 187 -20.73 8.25 7.66
CA ARG A 187 -22.17 8.49 7.43
C ARG A 187 -23.06 7.33 7.91
N LEU A 188 -22.58 6.09 7.78
CA LEU A 188 -23.31 4.93 8.28
C LEU A 188 -23.28 4.90 9.81
N GLU A 189 -22.15 5.24 10.42
CA GLU A 189 -21.98 5.25 11.88
C GLU A 189 -22.83 6.35 12.53
N GLU A 190 -22.87 7.55 11.95
CA GLU A 190 -23.74 8.65 12.37
C GLU A 190 -25.22 8.28 12.27
N ALA A 191 -25.66 7.72 11.13
CA ALA A 191 -27.03 7.29 10.95
C ALA A 191 -27.42 6.19 11.95
N GLN A 192 -26.53 5.23 12.20
CA GLN A 192 -26.76 4.18 13.20
C GLN A 192 -26.85 4.75 14.62
N ALA A 193 -25.90 5.60 15.01
CA ALA A 193 -25.90 6.22 16.33
C ALA A 193 -27.20 7.00 16.57
N TRP A 194 -27.62 7.81 15.60
CA TRP A 194 -28.89 8.54 15.67
C TRP A 194 -30.09 7.60 15.82
N THR A 195 -30.17 6.50 15.05
CA THR A 195 -31.29 5.55 15.17
C THR A 195 -31.37 4.86 16.53
N THR A 196 -30.28 4.77 17.29
CA THR A 196 -30.32 4.18 18.64
C THR A 196 -30.95 5.11 19.68
N THR A 197 -30.89 6.42 19.46
CA THR A 197 -31.48 7.44 20.34
C THR A 197 -32.88 7.88 19.88
N ALA A 198 -33.19 7.70 18.59
CA ALA A 198 -34.45 8.10 18.01
C ALA A 198 -35.64 7.22 18.45
N SER A 199 -36.84 7.81 18.49
CA SER A 199 -38.08 7.11 18.83
C SER A 199 -38.41 5.99 17.83
N PRO A 200 -38.89 4.82 18.29
CA PRO A 200 -39.31 3.75 17.39
C PRO A 200 -40.41 4.23 16.42
N GLY A 201 -40.18 4.03 15.11
CA GLY A 201 -41.16 4.37 14.07
C GLY A 201 -41.00 5.75 13.41
N ILE A 202 -39.97 6.53 13.77
CA ILE A 202 -39.69 7.83 13.13
C ILE A 202 -39.27 7.70 11.66
N LEU A 203 -38.71 6.55 11.27
CA LEU A 203 -38.19 6.26 9.94
C LEU A 203 -39.24 5.68 9.00
N SER A 204 -39.25 6.17 7.76
CA SER A 204 -40.02 5.54 6.69
C SER A 204 -39.60 4.08 6.44
N PRO A 205 -40.47 3.23 5.87
CA PRO A 205 -40.09 1.88 5.45
C PRO A 205 -38.89 1.86 4.49
N ALA A 206 -38.83 2.83 3.57
CA ALA A 206 -37.71 3.00 2.63
C ALA A 206 -36.40 3.27 3.37
N ALA A 207 -36.40 4.21 4.33
CA ALA A 207 -35.21 4.54 5.12
C ALA A 207 -34.72 3.37 5.98
N ARG A 208 -35.63 2.55 6.53
CA ARG A 208 -35.26 1.31 7.23
C ARG A 208 -34.63 0.26 6.30
N GLY A 209 -35.19 0.11 5.10
CA GLY A 209 -34.62 -0.76 4.06
C GLY A 209 -33.21 -0.33 3.66
N PHE A 210 -33.03 0.96 3.40
CA PHE A 210 -31.77 1.58 3.03
C PHE A 210 -30.68 1.38 4.10
N LEU A 211 -31.02 1.62 5.36
CA LEU A 211 -30.07 1.45 6.46
C LEU A 211 -29.68 -0.02 6.63
N THR A 212 -30.64 -0.94 6.53
CA THR A 212 -30.38 -2.38 6.61
C THR A 212 -29.47 -2.85 5.49
N ALA A 213 -29.72 -2.41 4.25
CA ALA A 213 -28.89 -2.71 3.10
C ALA A 213 -27.46 -2.14 3.25
N SER A 214 -27.34 -0.92 3.78
CA SER A 214 -26.05 -0.28 4.07
C SER A 214 -25.23 -1.08 5.10
N ILE A 215 -25.88 -1.53 6.18
CA ILE A 215 -25.25 -2.39 7.21
C ILE A 215 -24.81 -3.73 6.61
N GLN A 216 -25.67 -4.37 5.82
CA GLN A 216 -25.36 -5.66 5.19
C GLN A 216 -24.20 -5.54 4.18
N GLY A 217 -24.14 -4.43 3.43
CA GLY A 217 -23.04 -4.10 2.54
C GLY A 217 -21.69 -4.02 3.25
N ARG A 218 -21.63 -3.37 4.43
CA ARG A 218 -20.42 -3.30 5.28
C ARG A 218 -19.90 -4.69 5.65
N HIS A 219 -20.79 -5.59 6.07
CA HIS A 219 -20.39 -6.96 6.44
C HIS A 219 -19.89 -7.80 5.26
N ARG A 220 -20.43 -7.60 4.05
CA ARG A 220 -19.95 -8.30 2.85
C ARG A 220 -18.55 -7.84 2.46
N ALA A 221 -18.31 -6.53 2.45
CA ALA A 221 -17.01 -5.96 2.09
C ALA A 221 -15.89 -6.39 3.06
N THR A 222 -16.17 -6.40 4.37
CA THR A 222 -15.18 -6.86 5.37
C THR A 222 -14.86 -8.34 5.22
N ARG A 223 -15.88 -9.20 5.01
CA ARG A 223 -15.65 -10.64 4.78
C ARG A 223 -14.80 -10.89 3.54
N LEU A 224 -15.10 -10.24 2.41
CA LEU A 224 -14.30 -10.39 1.18
C LEU A 224 -12.85 -9.97 1.41
N ARG A 225 -12.61 -8.84 2.08
CA ARG A 225 -11.26 -8.39 2.42
C ARG A 225 -10.53 -9.39 3.31
N THR A 226 -11.17 -9.93 4.34
CA THR A 226 -10.57 -10.92 5.24
C THR A 226 -10.24 -12.23 4.51
N ILE A 227 -11.10 -12.69 3.61
CA ILE A 227 -10.86 -13.90 2.80
C ILE A 227 -9.65 -13.69 1.87
N ILE A 228 -9.56 -12.53 1.20
CA ILE A 228 -8.42 -12.21 0.31
C ILE A 228 -7.11 -12.18 1.10
N ILE A 229 -7.09 -11.51 2.26
CA ILE A 229 -5.90 -11.45 3.11
C ILE A 229 -5.51 -12.86 3.58
N ALA A 230 -6.46 -13.66 4.06
CA ALA A 230 -6.21 -15.04 4.49
C ALA A 230 -5.62 -15.89 3.33
N ALA A 231 -6.20 -15.79 2.13
CA ALA A 231 -5.70 -16.48 0.94
C ALA A 231 -4.27 -16.05 0.57
N LEU A 232 -3.98 -14.75 0.60
CA LEU A 232 -2.62 -14.22 0.34
C LEU A 232 -1.62 -14.69 1.40
N THR A 233 -2.00 -14.71 2.68
CA THR A 233 -1.12 -15.22 3.75
C THR A 233 -0.85 -16.71 3.60
N ALA A 234 -1.87 -17.50 3.24
CA ALA A 234 -1.70 -18.93 2.99
C ALA A 234 -0.77 -19.18 1.79
N LEU A 235 -0.95 -18.43 0.70
CA LEU A 235 -0.09 -18.52 -0.48
C LEU A 235 1.37 -18.14 -0.17
N ALA A 236 1.59 -17.06 0.58
CA ALA A 236 2.92 -16.64 1.01
C ALA A 236 3.60 -17.68 1.93
N MET A 237 2.83 -18.32 2.80
CA MET A 237 3.32 -19.40 3.67
C MET A 237 3.74 -20.63 2.84
N VAL A 238 2.92 -21.05 1.88
CA VAL A 238 3.25 -22.16 0.96
C VAL A 238 4.50 -21.83 0.13
N SER A 239 4.59 -20.61 -0.41
CA SER A 239 5.76 -20.18 -1.18
C SER A 239 7.04 -20.17 -0.34
N SER A 240 6.96 -19.73 0.92
CA SER A 240 8.09 -19.74 1.85
C SER A 240 8.56 -21.16 2.15
N VAL A 241 7.63 -22.08 2.43
CA VAL A 241 7.95 -23.49 2.67
C VAL A 241 8.61 -24.12 1.44
N ALA A 242 8.06 -23.89 0.25
CA ALA A 242 8.63 -24.38 -0.99
C ALA A 242 10.05 -23.85 -1.23
N ALA A 243 10.29 -22.57 -0.95
CA ALA A 243 11.62 -21.96 -1.07
C ALA A 243 12.64 -22.58 -0.10
N VAL A 244 12.24 -22.85 1.15
CA VAL A 244 13.10 -23.52 2.14
C VAL A 244 13.46 -24.94 1.68
N VAL A 245 12.47 -25.70 1.17
CA VAL A 245 12.70 -27.05 0.64
C VAL A 245 13.66 -27.01 -0.55
N ALA A 246 13.46 -26.08 -1.49
CA ALA A 246 14.33 -25.93 -2.66
C ALA A 246 15.77 -25.58 -2.27
N PHE A 247 15.95 -24.69 -1.28
CA PHE A 247 17.29 -24.33 -0.78
C PHE A 247 17.98 -25.51 -0.10
N GLN A 248 17.23 -26.30 0.68
CA GLN A 248 17.77 -27.51 1.32
C GLN A 248 18.20 -28.54 0.28
N GLN A 249 17.39 -28.78 -0.75
CA GLN A 249 17.72 -29.70 -1.84
C GLN A 249 18.95 -29.23 -2.63
N GLN A 250 19.06 -27.92 -2.88
CA GLN A 250 20.22 -27.36 -3.58
C GLN A 250 21.52 -27.56 -2.78
N ASN A 251 21.49 -27.35 -1.46
CA ASN A 251 22.66 -27.56 -0.60
C ASN A 251 23.09 -29.03 -0.54
N GLU A 252 22.15 -29.96 -0.53
CA GLU A 252 22.49 -31.39 -0.58
C GLU A 252 23.12 -31.74 -1.94
N ALA A 253 22.58 -31.19 -3.03
CA ALA A 253 23.13 -31.42 -4.37
C ALA A 253 24.55 -30.83 -4.54
N THR A 254 24.83 -29.65 -4.00
CA THR A 254 26.18 -29.07 -4.02
C THR A 254 27.15 -29.89 -3.19
N HIS A 255 26.75 -30.32 -1.99
CA HIS A 255 27.59 -31.16 -1.16
C HIS A 255 27.91 -32.52 -1.83
N GLN A 256 26.93 -33.15 -2.46
CA GLN A 256 27.13 -34.38 -3.24
C GLN A 256 28.05 -34.17 -4.44
N ARG A 257 27.90 -33.04 -5.15
CA ARG A 257 28.79 -32.68 -6.27
C ARG A 257 30.22 -32.47 -5.78
N ASP A 258 30.43 -31.73 -4.70
CA ASP A 258 31.77 -31.44 -4.15
C ASP A 258 32.44 -32.73 -3.69
N LEU A 259 31.68 -33.64 -3.07
CA LEU A 259 32.14 -34.99 -2.74
C LEU A 259 32.55 -35.80 -3.97
N ALA A 260 31.74 -35.76 -5.04
CA ALA A 260 32.05 -36.47 -6.28
C ALA A 260 33.32 -35.93 -6.94
N VAL A 261 33.49 -34.60 -6.98
CA VAL A 261 34.70 -33.96 -7.53
C VAL A 261 35.92 -34.32 -6.66
N TYR A 262 35.81 -34.23 -5.33
CA TYR A 262 36.86 -34.63 -4.40
C TYR A 262 37.28 -36.10 -4.60
N ASN A 263 36.32 -37.02 -4.69
CA ASN A 263 36.60 -38.44 -4.91
C ASN A 263 37.24 -38.69 -6.28
N ARG A 264 36.85 -37.94 -7.31
CA ARG A 264 37.47 -38.00 -8.64
C ARG A 264 38.92 -37.54 -8.61
N VAL A 265 39.23 -36.43 -7.93
CA VAL A 265 40.61 -35.93 -7.77
C VAL A 265 41.48 -36.97 -7.07
N LEU A 266 40.96 -37.62 -6.01
CA LEU A 266 41.69 -38.70 -5.33
C LEU A 266 41.92 -39.91 -6.23
N ALA A 267 40.91 -40.34 -6.98
CA ALA A 267 41.05 -41.47 -7.89
C ALA A 267 42.10 -41.20 -8.99
N GLU A 268 42.14 -39.97 -9.51
CA GLU A 268 43.15 -39.55 -10.49
C GLU A 268 44.55 -39.52 -9.88
N ALA A 269 44.69 -39.02 -8.64
CA ALA A 269 45.96 -39.04 -7.92
C ALA A 269 46.48 -40.47 -7.71
N ASP A 270 45.59 -41.41 -7.40
CA ASP A 270 45.91 -42.83 -7.22
C ASP A 270 46.38 -43.48 -8.53
N GLN A 271 45.75 -43.14 -9.67
CA GLN A 271 46.18 -43.64 -10.98
C GLN A 271 47.58 -43.12 -11.37
N LEU A 272 47.87 -41.86 -11.07
CA LEU A 272 49.12 -41.20 -11.44
C LEU A 272 50.29 -41.52 -10.51
N GLN A 273 50.05 -42.15 -9.36
CA GLN A 273 51.07 -42.38 -8.35
C GLN A 273 52.34 -43.06 -8.89
N ILE A 274 52.20 -43.97 -9.87
CA ILE A 274 53.31 -44.73 -10.45
C ILE A 274 53.89 -44.03 -11.69
N SER A 275 53.05 -43.38 -12.50
CA SER A 275 53.46 -42.78 -13.78
C SER A 275 54.00 -41.37 -13.64
N ASP A 276 53.44 -40.57 -12.72
CA ASP A 276 53.79 -39.17 -12.45
C ASP A 276 53.55 -38.83 -10.97
N SER A 277 54.56 -39.12 -10.15
CA SER A 277 54.52 -38.90 -8.69
C SER A 277 54.34 -37.42 -8.32
N SER A 278 54.86 -36.49 -9.14
CA SER A 278 54.74 -35.05 -8.91
C SER A 278 53.30 -34.57 -9.07
N LEU A 279 52.64 -34.93 -10.18
CA LEU A 279 51.23 -34.57 -10.40
C LEU A 279 50.30 -35.24 -9.38
N SER A 280 50.58 -36.51 -9.02
CA SER A 280 49.86 -37.19 -7.94
C SER A 280 49.97 -36.43 -6.61
N ALA A 281 51.17 -35.95 -6.23
CA ALA A 281 51.37 -35.15 -5.02
C ALA A 281 50.60 -33.82 -5.06
N GLN A 282 50.56 -33.13 -6.21
CA GLN A 282 49.77 -31.92 -6.39
C GLN A 282 48.27 -32.19 -6.26
N LEU A 283 47.76 -33.26 -6.85
CA LEU A 283 46.35 -33.64 -6.74
C LEU A 283 45.98 -34.04 -5.31
N ASN A 284 46.87 -34.72 -4.58
CA ASN A 284 46.68 -34.99 -3.14
C ASN A 284 46.63 -33.69 -2.31
N LEU A 285 47.42 -32.67 -2.68
CA LEU A 285 47.35 -31.35 -2.04
C LEU A 285 46.06 -30.62 -2.36
N VAL A 286 45.59 -30.67 -3.61
CA VAL A 286 44.29 -30.13 -4.00
C VAL A 286 43.17 -30.83 -3.23
N ALA A 287 43.18 -32.16 -3.16
CA ALA A 287 42.22 -32.93 -2.37
C ALA A 287 42.24 -32.53 -0.89
N HIS A 288 43.43 -32.35 -0.30
CA HIS A 288 43.56 -31.87 1.08
C HIS A 288 42.99 -30.46 1.28
N LYS A 289 43.24 -29.53 0.34
CA LYS A 289 42.67 -28.17 0.38
C LYS A 289 41.15 -28.17 0.20
N MET A 290 40.62 -29.04 -0.66
CA MET A 290 39.18 -29.20 -0.86
C MET A 290 38.50 -29.74 0.38
N ARG A 291 39.10 -30.74 1.05
CA ARG A 291 38.54 -31.36 2.25
C ARG A 291 39.65 -31.89 3.18
N PRO A 292 40.17 -31.06 4.10
CA PRO A 292 41.22 -31.47 5.03
C PRO A 292 40.75 -32.63 5.91
N ASN A 293 41.51 -33.72 5.94
CA ASN A 293 41.26 -34.87 6.81
C ASN A 293 42.54 -35.68 7.04
N ASP A 294 42.51 -36.58 8.01
CA ASP A 294 43.67 -37.40 8.39
C ASP A 294 44.19 -38.27 7.22
N LYS A 295 43.28 -38.73 6.34
CA LYS A 295 43.64 -39.56 5.18
C LYS A 295 44.44 -38.78 4.14
N THR A 296 44.00 -37.57 3.81
CA THR A 296 44.69 -36.66 2.87
C THR A 296 45.98 -36.14 3.47
N PHE A 297 46.01 -35.88 4.79
CA PHE A 297 47.24 -35.53 5.50
C PHE A 297 48.28 -36.65 5.42
N THR A 298 47.87 -37.89 5.69
CA THR A 298 48.75 -39.06 5.57
C THR A 298 49.29 -39.20 4.15
N ARG A 299 48.43 -39.05 3.14
CA ARG A 299 48.82 -39.05 1.72
C ARG A 299 49.86 -37.97 1.40
N LEU A 300 49.74 -36.77 1.97
CA LEU A 300 50.73 -35.71 1.81
C LEU A 300 52.07 -36.04 2.47
N VAL A 301 52.05 -36.64 3.65
CA VAL A 301 53.28 -37.09 4.33
C VAL A 301 53.96 -38.21 3.52
N THR A 302 53.20 -39.16 2.98
CA THR A 302 53.72 -40.21 2.09
C THR A 302 54.26 -39.65 0.77
N ALA A 303 53.58 -38.67 0.19
CA ALA A 303 54.06 -38.00 -1.02
C ALA A 303 55.37 -37.23 -0.77
N ALA A 304 55.50 -36.58 0.39
CA ALA A 304 56.70 -35.87 0.79
C ALA A 304 57.92 -36.79 1.04
N SER A 305 57.68 -38.04 1.41
CA SER A 305 58.73 -39.05 1.61
C SER A 305 59.01 -39.91 0.37
N SER A 306 58.25 -39.72 -0.72
CA SER A 306 58.48 -40.40 -1.99
C SER A 306 59.38 -39.53 -2.88
N PRO A 307 60.39 -40.09 -3.56
CA PRO A 307 61.22 -39.31 -4.50
C PRO A 307 60.32 -38.81 -5.64
N LEU A 308 60.06 -37.51 -5.63
CA LEU A 308 59.38 -36.83 -6.73
C LEU A 308 60.34 -36.90 -7.92
N SER A 309 60.05 -37.78 -8.88
CA SER A 309 60.87 -38.00 -10.06
C SER A 309 60.07 -37.71 -11.32
N THR A 310 60.67 -36.95 -12.23
CA THR A 310 60.12 -36.69 -13.55
C THR A 310 60.70 -37.70 -14.53
N ARG A 311 59.84 -38.47 -15.21
CA ARG A 311 60.29 -39.45 -16.20
C ARG A 311 60.68 -38.74 -17.50
N VAL A 312 61.95 -38.81 -17.85
CA VAL A 312 62.44 -38.30 -19.13
C VAL A 312 62.29 -39.39 -20.20
N THR A 313 61.58 -39.10 -21.29
CA THR A 313 61.33 -40.05 -22.38
C THR A 313 61.93 -39.53 -23.69
N GLY A 314 62.48 -40.44 -24.51
CA GLY A 314 63.04 -40.05 -25.80
C GLY A 314 63.88 -41.12 -26.48
N HIS A 315 64.59 -41.95 -25.71
CA HIS A 315 65.31 -43.09 -26.27
C HIS A 315 64.35 -44.22 -26.68
N THR A 316 64.63 -44.88 -27.80
CA THR A 316 63.80 -45.96 -28.35
C THR A 316 64.29 -47.35 -27.98
N GLN A 317 65.40 -47.44 -27.26
CA GLN A 317 66.04 -48.67 -26.78
C GLN A 317 66.67 -48.43 -25.39
N PRO A 318 67.09 -49.49 -24.67
CA PRO A 318 67.65 -49.35 -23.33
C PRO A 318 68.80 -48.34 -23.24
N ILE A 319 68.70 -47.44 -22.25
CA ILE A 319 69.75 -46.51 -21.87
C ILE A 319 70.84 -47.32 -21.14
N GLN A 320 72.08 -47.22 -21.61
CA GLN A 320 73.20 -47.99 -21.08
C GLN A 320 74.09 -47.15 -20.16
N SER A 321 74.11 -45.83 -20.36
CA SER A 321 74.96 -44.93 -19.58
C SER A 321 74.34 -43.55 -19.44
N VAL A 322 74.60 -42.91 -18.30
CA VAL A 322 74.16 -41.55 -17.98
C VAL A 322 75.31 -40.80 -17.31
N ALA A 323 75.47 -39.52 -17.64
CA ALA A 323 76.45 -38.65 -16.99
C ALA A 323 75.91 -37.23 -16.84
N PHE A 324 76.07 -36.65 -15.66
CA PHE A 324 75.84 -35.22 -15.46
C PHE A 324 77.10 -34.43 -15.82
N SER A 325 76.90 -33.24 -16.39
CA SER A 325 77.96 -32.26 -16.50
C SER A 325 78.41 -31.82 -15.10
N PRO A 326 79.67 -31.38 -14.92
CA PRO A 326 80.18 -30.94 -13.62
C PRO A 326 79.39 -29.78 -12.98
N ASP A 327 78.76 -28.92 -13.79
CA ASP A 327 77.88 -27.84 -13.34
C ASP A 327 76.46 -28.32 -12.97
N GLY A 328 76.13 -29.60 -13.22
CA GLY A 328 74.83 -30.20 -12.94
C GLY A 328 73.69 -29.74 -13.85
N HIS A 329 73.95 -28.85 -14.81
CA HIS A 329 72.92 -28.25 -15.65
C HIS A 329 72.60 -29.06 -16.92
N THR A 330 73.43 -30.05 -17.25
CA THR A 330 73.22 -30.93 -18.41
C THR A 330 73.32 -32.38 -17.98
N LEU A 331 72.37 -33.19 -18.43
CA LEU A 331 72.41 -34.65 -18.34
C LEU A 331 72.61 -35.23 -19.75
N ALA A 332 73.63 -36.05 -19.94
CA ALA A 332 73.83 -36.85 -21.14
C ALA A 332 73.33 -38.27 -20.90
N THR A 333 72.59 -38.82 -21.86
CA THR A 333 72.12 -40.21 -21.83
C THR A 333 72.54 -40.92 -23.11
N GLY A 334 73.27 -42.02 -22.99
CA GLY A 334 73.69 -42.89 -24.09
C GLY A 334 72.84 -44.15 -24.15
N SER A 335 72.35 -44.51 -25.34
CA SER A 335 71.43 -45.64 -25.50
C SER A 335 71.88 -46.65 -26.55
N SER A 336 71.29 -47.84 -26.45
CA SER A 336 71.37 -48.89 -27.46
C SER A 336 70.71 -48.51 -28.78
N ASP A 337 69.98 -47.39 -28.84
CA ASP A 337 69.46 -46.81 -30.08
C ASP A 337 70.54 -46.07 -30.90
N LYS A 338 71.80 -46.14 -30.45
CA LYS A 338 73.00 -45.56 -31.09
C LYS A 338 73.06 -44.04 -31.03
N SER A 339 72.22 -43.41 -30.22
CA SER A 339 72.20 -41.96 -30.02
C SER A 339 72.60 -41.58 -28.59
N VAL A 340 73.20 -40.38 -28.47
CA VAL A 340 73.29 -39.67 -27.20
C VAL A 340 72.27 -38.55 -27.20
N ARG A 341 71.54 -38.38 -26.10
CA ARG A 341 70.65 -37.24 -25.90
C ARG A 341 71.16 -36.37 -24.76
N LEU A 342 71.01 -35.07 -24.94
CA LEU A 342 71.32 -34.08 -23.91
C LEU A 342 70.02 -33.51 -23.35
N TRP A 343 69.99 -33.32 -22.05
CA TRP A 343 68.85 -32.81 -21.30
C TRP A 343 69.29 -31.65 -20.41
N GLY A 344 68.58 -30.55 -20.49
CA GLY A 344 68.75 -29.39 -19.64
C GLY A 344 68.10 -29.66 -18.30
N MET A 345 68.89 -29.52 -17.24
CA MET A 345 68.53 -29.82 -15.85
C MET A 345 68.49 -28.55 -14.99
N SER A 346 68.37 -27.37 -15.61
CA SER A 346 68.19 -26.10 -14.90
C SER A 346 66.93 -26.07 -14.04
N ASP A 347 65.88 -26.80 -14.44
CA ASP A 347 64.73 -27.17 -13.59
C ASP A 347 64.64 -28.71 -13.52
N PRO A 348 65.06 -29.33 -12.40
CA PRO A 348 65.01 -30.79 -12.24
C PRO A 348 63.59 -31.37 -12.34
N ALA A 349 62.54 -30.56 -12.12
CA ALA A 349 61.16 -31.00 -12.28
C ALA A 349 60.71 -31.06 -13.75
N HIS A 350 61.38 -30.33 -14.65
CA HIS A 350 61.04 -30.28 -16.08
C HIS A 350 62.28 -30.40 -16.97
N PRO A 351 62.91 -31.58 -17.07
CA PRO A 351 64.05 -31.79 -17.96
C PRO A 351 63.66 -31.54 -19.42
N ALA A 352 64.38 -30.65 -20.10
CA ALA A 352 64.11 -30.29 -21.50
C ALA A 352 65.20 -30.82 -22.43
N PRO A 353 64.87 -31.40 -23.61
CA PRO A 353 65.89 -31.85 -24.55
C PRO A 353 66.72 -30.66 -25.07
N LEU A 354 68.04 -30.74 -24.95
CA LEU A 354 68.98 -29.74 -25.46
C LEU A 354 69.38 -30.10 -26.89
N GLY A 355 68.48 -29.83 -27.83
CA GLY A 355 68.69 -30.04 -29.26
C GLY A 355 68.34 -31.44 -29.76
N GLN A 356 68.81 -31.75 -30.98
CA GLN A 356 68.59 -33.06 -31.59
C GLN A 356 69.51 -34.13 -30.99
N PRO A 357 69.11 -35.42 -31.01
CA PRO A 357 69.99 -36.50 -30.58
C PRO A 357 71.32 -36.46 -31.35
N LEU A 358 72.43 -36.57 -30.62
CA LEU A 358 73.75 -36.70 -31.20
C LEU A 358 73.86 -38.09 -31.81
N THR A 359 74.13 -38.13 -33.12
CA THR A 359 74.25 -39.34 -33.91
C THR A 359 75.65 -39.43 -34.51
N GLY A 360 76.09 -40.66 -34.80
CA GLY A 360 77.41 -40.89 -35.38
C GLY A 360 77.95 -42.28 -35.06
N HIS A 361 77.65 -42.82 -33.88
CA HIS A 361 77.95 -44.21 -33.58
C HIS A 361 77.11 -45.15 -34.45
N THR A 362 77.73 -46.23 -34.91
CA THR A 362 77.08 -47.25 -35.76
C THR A 362 76.55 -48.43 -34.96
N GLN A 363 76.94 -48.53 -33.69
CA GLN A 363 76.56 -49.56 -32.72
C GLN A 363 76.15 -48.92 -31.37
N PRO A 364 75.52 -49.67 -30.45
CA PRO A 364 75.08 -49.18 -29.13
C PRO A 364 76.14 -48.38 -28.38
N ILE A 365 75.71 -47.32 -27.72
CA ILE A 365 76.57 -46.50 -26.85
C ILE A 365 76.62 -47.16 -25.48
N GLN A 366 77.82 -47.39 -24.98
CA GLN A 366 78.07 -48.09 -23.70
C GLN A 366 78.47 -47.13 -22.58
N SER A 367 79.07 -46.00 -22.92
CA SER A 367 79.55 -45.04 -21.93
C SER A 367 79.44 -43.62 -22.44
N VAL A 368 79.06 -42.71 -21.56
CA VAL A 368 79.13 -41.26 -21.77
C VAL A 368 79.83 -40.62 -20.56
N ALA A 369 80.70 -39.64 -20.79
CA ALA A 369 81.40 -38.94 -19.72
C ALA A 369 81.69 -37.49 -20.12
N PHE A 370 81.34 -36.53 -19.26
CA PHE A 370 81.77 -35.15 -19.43
C PHE A 370 83.22 -34.97 -18.97
N SER A 371 83.96 -34.11 -19.66
CA SER A 371 85.23 -33.60 -19.17
C SER A 371 85.05 -32.82 -17.87
N PRO A 372 86.09 -32.69 -17.02
CA PRO A 372 86.01 -31.93 -15.77
C PRO A 372 85.65 -30.44 -15.95
N ASP A 373 85.94 -29.87 -17.12
CA ASP A 373 85.55 -28.49 -17.48
C ASP A 373 84.11 -28.40 -18.04
N GLY A 374 83.42 -29.53 -18.24
CA GLY A 374 82.05 -29.61 -18.73
C GLY A 374 81.86 -29.30 -20.21
N HIS A 375 82.94 -28.98 -20.94
CA HIS A 375 82.85 -28.50 -22.33
C HIS A 375 82.98 -29.60 -23.38
N THR A 376 83.44 -30.79 -23.00
CA THR A 376 83.62 -31.93 -23.91
C THR A 376 82.82 -33.12 -23.39
N LEU A 377 82.14 -33.84 -24.30
CA LEU A 377 81.41 -35.07 -23.96
C LEU A 377 82.03 -36.26 -24.70
N ALA A 378 82.74 -37.10 -23.97
CA ALA A 378 83.23 -38.35 -24.50
C ALA A 378 82.13 -39.41 -24.54
N THR A 379 82.04 -40.12 -25.66
CA THR A 379 81.05 -41.17 -25.91
C THR A 379 81.76 -42.40 -26.46
N GLY A 380 81.48 -43.58 -25.88
CA GLY A 380 82.10 -44.85 -26.26
C GLY A 380 81.05 -45.81 -26.80
N GLY A 381 81.26 -46.32 -28.02
CA GLY A 381 80.34 -47.23 -28.70
C GLY A 381 80.88 -48.65 -28.83
N LEU A 382 79.98 -49.62 -29.01
CA LEU A 382 80.34 -51.00 -29.39
C LEU A 382 80.91 -51.12 -30.82
N ASP A 383 80.99 -50.01 -31.56
CA ASP A 383 81.64 -49.93 -32.88
C ASP A 383 83.17 -49.77 -32.76
N ALA A 384 83.73 -50.05 -31.57
CA ALA A 384 85.12 -49.90 -31.23
C ALA A 384 85.65 -48.46 -31.44
N SER A 385 84.77 -47.46 -31.33
CA SER A 385 85.12 -46.04 -31.48
C SER A 385 84.77 -45.20 -30.25
N VAL A 386 85.54 -44.13 -30.07
CA VAL A 386 85.26 -43.05 -29.11
C VAL A 386 85.03 -41.76 -29.90
N ARG A 387 84.02 -40.98 -29.51
CA ARG A 387 83.72 -39.65 -30.07
C ARG A 387 83.70 -38.60 -28.97
N LEU A 388 84.13 -37.38 -29.27
CA LEU A 388 84.23 -36.24 -28.34
C LEU A 388 83.32 -35.09 -28.77
#